data_AF-A0A4R8XTR7-F1
#
_entry.id   AF-A0A4R8XTR7-F1
#
_cell.length_a   1.000
_cell.length_b   1.000
_cell.length_c   1.000
_cell.angle_alpha   90.00
_cell.angle_beta   90.00
_cell.angle_gamma   90.00
#
_symmetry.space_group_name_H-M   'P 1'
#
loop_
_entity.id
_entity.type
_entity.pdbx_description
1 polymer ?
#
loop_
_entity_poly.entity_id
_entity_poly.type
_entity_poly.pdbx_seq_one_letter_code
_entity_poly.pdbx_strand_id
1 'polypeptide(L)'
;MTEHKPVQLLDGSSVVLAIVRPSGACDTQEFLRSLNFRFLARYQRYLEYLRDGVLIKSPENFRRLSLPGSAAVVFEIKVDKYRLYIVRFRSAWYATHGRVKPKDNQVNQEIKKALEIFWEGIGDVS
;
A
#
# COMPACT_ATOMS: atom_id res chain seq x y z
N MET A 1 -3.35 19.31 18.08
CA MET A 1 -2.87 18.04 17.50
C MET A 1 -3.55 17.90 16.15
N THR A 2 -2.78 17.88 15.06
CA THR A 2 -3.32 17.71 13.71
C THR A 2 -3.62 16.23 13.51
N GLU A 3 -4.88 15.86 13.24
CA GLU A 3 -5.20 14.46 12.93
C GLU A 3 -4.57 14.09 11.58
N HIS A 4 -3.54 13.23 11.59
CA HIS A 4 -2.91 12.70 10.38
C HIS A 4 -3.72 11.51 9.85
N LYS A 5 -4.90 11.81 9.29
CA LYS A 5 -5.78 10.77 8.75
C LYS A 5 -5.21 10.19 7.45
N PRO A 6 -5.40 8.88 7.20
CA PRO A 6 -5.17 8.31 5.89
C PRO A 6 -5.93 9.08 4.80
N VAL A 7 -5.27 9.29 3.66
CA VAL A 7 -5.83 10.05 2.53
C VAL A 7 -6.36 9.09 1.47
N GLN A 8 -7.42 9.49 0.77
CA GLN A 8 -7.97 8.69 -0.33
C GLN A 8 -6.99 8.68 -1.50
N LEU A 9 -6.74 7.50 -2.08
CA LEU A 9 -5.94 7.36 -3.30
C LEU A 9 -6.77 7.42 -4.58
N LEU A 10 -8.08 7.24 -4.45
CA LEU A 10 -9.06 7.32 -5.52
C LEU A 10 -10.17 8.26 -5.05
N ASP A 11 -10.57 9.17 -5.91
CA ASP A 11 -11.59 10.17 -5.59
C ASP A 11 -12.87 9.49 -5.10
N GLY A 12 -13.33 9.89 -3.91
CA GLY A 12 -14.56 9.39 -3.30
C GLY A 12 -14.46 7.97 -2.74
N SER A 13 -13.28 7.34 -2.68
CA SER A 13 -13.12 5.99 -2.16
C SER A 13 -12.53 5.97 -0.74
N SER A 14 -13.29 5.42 0.21
CA SER A 14 -12.79 5.07 1.55
C SER A 14 -12.17 3.66 1.62
N VAL A 15 -12.15 2.93 0.50
CA VAL A 15 -11.69 1.54 0.43
C VAL A 15 -10.19 1.46 0.19
N VAL A 16 -9.61 2.43 -0.52
CA VAL A 16 -8.18 2.44 -0.88
C VAL A 16 -7.57 3.77 -0.43
N LEU A 17 -6.75 3.68 0.62
CA LEU A 17 -6.20 4.81 1.35
C LEU A 17 -4.67 4.76 1.30
N ALA A 18 -4.01 5.92 1.35
CA ALA A 18 -2.59 6.02 1.64
C ALA A 18 -2.40 6.49 3.08
N ILE A 19 -1.43 5.88 3.75
CA ILE A 19 -1.06 6.26 5.11
C ILE A 19 -0.31 7.59 5.10
N VAL A 20 -0.72 8.49 6.01
CA VAL A 20 0.03 9.70 6.37
C VAL A 20 0.68 9.44 7.72
N ARG A 21 2.00 9.57 7.79
CA ARG A 21 2.76 9.37 9.02
C ARG A 21 2.54 10.55 9.97
N PRO A 22 2.79 10.43 11.29
CA PRO A 22 2.75 11.52 12.25
C PRO A 22 3.63 12.72 11.88
N SER A 23 4.68 12.50 11.08
CA SER A 23 5.51 13.57 10.52
C SER A 23 4.80 14.42 9.44
N GLY A 24 3.61 13.99 8.99
CA GLY A 24 2.91 14.53 7.83
C GLY A 24 3.34 13.92 6.49
N ALA A 25 4.36 13.06 6.47
CA ALA A 25 4.85 12.43 5.24
C ALA A 25 3.86 11.38 4.70
N CYS A 26 3.73 11.31 3.37
CA CYS A 26 2.94 10.29 2.69
C CYS A 26 3.80 9.60 1.62
N ASP A 27 4.58 8.61 2.05
CA ASP A 27 5.55 7.88 1.21
C ASP A 27 4.90 7.31 -0.06
N THR A 28 3.64 6.90 0.01
CA THR A 28 2.89 6.42 -1.17
C THR A 28 2.66 7.52 -2.19
N GLN A 29 2.22 8.72 -1.78
CA GLN A 29 1.98 9.80 -2.73
C GLN A 29 3.28 10.30 -3.36
N GLU A 30 4.34 10.44 -2.56
CA GLU A 30 5.67 10.79 -3.05
C GLU A 30 6.15 9.79 -4.08
N PHE A 31 6.03 8.50 -3.77
CA PHE A 31 6.38 7.42 -4.69
C PHE A 31 5.55 7.50 -5.99
N LEU A 32 4.22 7.57 -5.92
CA LEU A 32 3.37 7.61 -7.10
C LEU A 32 3.64 8.84 -7.99
N ARG A 33 3.90 10.00 -7.39
CA ARG A 33 4.26 11.24 -8.12
C ARG A 33 5.64 11.16 -8.79
N SER A 34 6.54 10.32 -8.27
CA SER A 34 7.87 10.11 -8.86
C SER A 34 7.86 9.21 -10.11
N LEU A 35 6.76 8.51 -10.36
CA LEU A 35 6.65 7.57 -11.48
C LEU A 35 6.36 8.28 -12.79
N ASN A 36 6.83 7.67 -13.89
CA ASN A 36 6.33 8.06 -15.21
C ASN A 36 4.83 7.73 -15.35
N PHE A 37 4.17 8.43 -16.27
CA PHE A 37 2.73 8.29 -16.49
C PHE A 37 2.31 6.84 -16.79
N ARG A 38 3.11 6.09 -17.55
CA ARG A 38 2.81 4.69 -17.91
C ARG A 38 2.72 3.78 -16.68
N PHE A 39 3.62 3.92 -15.71
CA PHE A 39 3.61 3.11 -14.50
C PHE A 39 2.53 3.57 -13.52
N LEU A 40 2.35 4.89 -13.39
CA LEU A 40 1.29 5.47 -12.57
C LEU A 40 -0.10 4.97 -13.01
N ALA A 41 -0.40 5.00 -14.31
CA ALA A 41 -1.67 4.52 -14.86
C ALA A 41 -1.93 3.03 -14.54
N ARG A 42 -0.88 2.19 -14.54
CA ARG A 42 -1.02 0.78 -14.14
C ARG A 42 -1.33 0.62 -12.66
N TYR A 43 -0.71 1.42 -11.79
CA TYR A 43 -1.06 1.42 -10.37
C TYR A 43 -2.49 1.90 -10.15
N GLN A 44 -2.92 2.99 -10.80
CA GLN A 44 -4.30 3.49 -10.72
C GLN A 44 -5.31 2.38 -11.05
N ARG A 45 -5.12 1.66 -12.16
CA ARG A 45 -5.97 0.52 -12.54
C ARG A 45 -6.02 -0.57 -11.47
N TYR A 46 -4.90 -0.89 -10.84
CA TYR A 46 -4.90 -1.90 -9.77
C TYR A 46 -5.57 -1.40 -8.50
N LEU A 47 -5.41 -0.13 -8.15
CA LEU A 47 -6.12 0.47 -7.02
C LEU A 47 -7.64 0.46 -7.26
N GLU A 48 -8.10 0.74 -8.49
CA GLU A 48 -9.51 0.62 -8.87
C GLU A 48 -10.02 -0.82 -8.71
N TYR A 49 -9.23 -1.82 -9.12
CA TYR A 49 -9.61 -3.22 -8.90
C TYR A 49 -9.77 -3.54 -7.42
N LEU A 50 -8.89 -3.03 -6.55
CA LEU A 50 -9.01 -3.22 -5.10
C LEU A 50 -10.24 -2.53 -4.51
N ARG A 51 -10.58 -1.33 -5.00
CA ARG A 51 -11.83 -0.63 -4.63
C ARG A 51 -13.05 -1.46 -5.00
N ASP A 52 -13.06 -2.02 -6.20
CA ASP A 52 -14.20 -2.74 -6.78
C ASP A 52 -14.30 -4.20 -6.31
N GLY A 53 -13.37 -4.65 -5.44
CA GLY A 53 -13.31 -6.04 -4.97
C GLY A 53 -12.90 -7.04 -6.05
N VAL A 54 -12.34 -6.55 -7.16
CA VAL A 54 -11.90 -7.38 -8.29
C VAL A 54 -10.59 -8.07 -7.94
N LEU A 55 -10.54 -9.39 -8.15
CA LEU A 55 -9.35 -10.19 -7.91
C LEU A 55 -8.23 -9.86 -8.92
N ILE A 56 -7.09 -9.38 -8.42
CA ILE A 56 -5.84 -9.33 -9.17
C ILE A 56 -5.24 -10.74 -9.17
N LYS A 57 -5.63 -11.56 -10.15
CA LYS A 57 -5.36 -13.02 -10.14
C LYS A 57 -3.89 -13.42 -10.36
N SER A 58 -3.08 -12.54 -10.94
CA SER A 58 -1.71 -12.90 -11.34
C SER A 58 -0.71 -12.62 -10.21
N PRO A 59 0.02 -13.65 -9.71
CA PRO A 59 1.11 -13.48 -8.75
C PRO A 59 2.23 -12.55 -9.23
N GLU A 60 2.35 -12.37 -10.55
CA GLU A 60 3.29 -11.44 -11.19
C GLU A 60 2.89 -9.97 -11.05
N ASN A 61 1.64 -9.71 -10.70
CA ASN A 61 1.11 -8.36 -10.49
C ASN A 61 0.69 -8.10 -9.04
N PHE A 62 0.32 -9.14 -8.30
CA PHE A 62 -0.16 -9.01 -6.93
C PHE A 62 0.21 -10.23 -6.09
N ARG A 63 0.91 -10.03 -4.98
CA ARG A 63 1.36 -11.14 -4.12
C ARG A 63 1.12 -10.83 -2.65
N ARG A 64 0.59 -11.81 -1.93
CA ARG A 64 0.54 -11.82 -0.46
C ARG A 64 1.93 -12.11 0.10
N LEU A 65 2.37 -11.30 1.05
CA LEU A 65 3.68 -11.42 1.70
C LEU A 65 3.60 -11.92 3.14
N SER A 66 2.56 -11.54 3.90
CA SER A 66 2.37 -11.98 5.29
C SER A 66 1.72 -13.37 5.41
N LEU A 67 1.99 -14.05 6.52
CA LEU A 67 1.42 -15.36 6.85
C LEU A 67 -0.12 -15.33 6.93
N PRO A 68 -0.80 -16.47 6.71
CA PRO A 68 -2.21 -16.67 7.06
C PRO A 68 -2.49 -16.32 8.54
N GLY A 69 -3.66 -15.73 8.83
CA GLY A 69 -4.13 -15.47 10.21
C GLY A 69 -3.77 -14.11 10.82
N SER A 70 -2.90 -13.30 10.20
CA SER A 70 -2.62 -11.94 10.69
C SER A 70 -3.83 -11.00 10.51
N ALA A 71 -4.12 -10.17 11.51
CA ALA A 71 -5.20 -9.17 11.44
C ALA A 71 -4.95 -8.12 10.33
N ALA A 72 -3.68 -7.73 10.16
CA ALA A 72 -3.19 -6.90 9.08
C ALA A 72 -2.32 -7.75 8.13
N VAL A 73 -2.69 -7.83 6.86
CA VAL A 73 -2.01 -8.69 5.87
C VAL A 73 -1.31 -7.81 4.84
N VAL A 74 0.01 -7.98 4.68
CA VAL A 74 0.80 -7.23 3.69
C VAL A 74 0.71 -7.91 2.32
N PHE A 75 0.49 -7.09 1.31
CA PHE A 75 0.56 -7.45 -0.10
C PHE A 75 1.52 -6.50 -0.83
N GLU A 76 2.06 -6.97 -1.96
CA GLU A 76 2.75 -6.13 -2.94
C GLU A 76 1.97 -6.06 -4.25
N ILE A 77 1.84 -4.86 -4.80
CA ILE A 77 1.45 -4.63 -6.19
C ILE A 77 2.72 -4.40 -7.01
N LYS A 78 2.87 -5.17 -8.08
CA LYS A 78 4.05 -5.19 -8.95
C LYS A 78 3.74 -4.49 -10.27
N VAL A 79 4.53 -3.47 -10.60
CA VAL A 79 4.51 -2.82 -11.91
C VAL A 79 5.95 -2.69 -12.38
N ASP A 80 6.36 -3.51 -13.35
CA ASP A 80 7.73 -3.53 -13.86
C ASP A 80 8.75 -3.74 -12.71
N LYS A 81 9.76 -2.88 -12.60
CA LYS A 81 10.74 -2.90 -11.50
C LYS A 81 10.20 -2.31 -10.20
N TYR A 82 8.98 -1.79 -10.15
CA TYR A 82 8.44 -1.10 -8.99
C TYR A 82 7.52 -1.97 -8.15
N ARG A 83 7.51 -1.72 -6.84
CA ARG A 83 6.67 -2.37 -5.84
C ARG A 83 5.93 -1.30 -5.05
N LEU A 84 4.63 -1.47 -4.90
CA LEU A 84 3.81 -0.71 -3.96
C LEU A 84 3.33 -1.68 -2.87
N TYR A 85 3.66 -1.39 -1.63
CA TYR A 85 3.25 -2.21 -0.49
C TYR A 85 1.96 -1.69 0.10
N ILE A 86 0.99 -2.60 0.23
CA ILE A 86 -0.33 -2.30 0.76
C ILE A 86 -0.67 -3.27 1.89
N VAL A 87 -1.44 -2.80 2.86
CA VAL A 87 -1.94 -3.59 3.97
C VAL A 87 -3.45 -3.78 3.80
N ARG A 88 -3.91 -5.03 3.84
CA ARG A 88 -5.32 -5.34 4.02
C ARG A 88 -5.62 -5.37 5.52
N PHE A 89 -6.52 -4.50 5.95
CA PHE A 89 -7.01 -4.50 7.33
C PHE A 89 -8.51 -4.20 7.33
N ARG A 90 -9.29 -5.08 7.97
CA ARG A 90 -10.76 -5.05 7.93
C ARG A 90 -11.26 -4.98 6.47
N SER A 91 -12.10 -3.99 6.14
CA SER A 91 -12.70 -3.79 4.82
C SER A 91 -11.89 -2.89 3.88
N ALA A 92 -10.76 -2.31 4.32
CA ALA A 92 -9.98 -1.33 3.56
C ALA A 92 -8.56 -1.81 3.19
N TRP A 93 -7.99 -1.14 2.19
CA TRP A 93 -6.63 -1.29 1.71
C TRP A 93 -5.83 -0.02 2.02
N TYR A 94 -4.67 -0.19 2.64
CA TYR A 94 -3.82 0.91 3.09
C TYR A 94 -2.47 0.82 2.40
N ALA A 95 -2.24 1.66 1.40
CA ALA A 95 -0.94 1.82 0.79
C ALA A 95 0.01 2.53 1.75
N THR A 96 1.20 1.96 1.92
CA THR A 96 2.17 2.43 2.92
C THR A 96 3.29 3.17 2.21
N HIS A 97 4.02 2.50 1.34
CA HIS A 97 5.13 3.06 0.57
C HIS A 97 5.35 2.27 -0.71
N GLY A 98 6.09 2.87 -1.65
CA GLY A 98 6.59 2.16 -2.83
C GLY A 98 8.08 2.36 -3.03
N ARG A 99 8.67 1.49 -3.85
CA ARG A 99 10.11 1.50 -4.18
C ARG A 99 10.41 0.70 -5.44
N VAL A 100 11.66 0.78 -5.89
CA VAL A 100 12.23 -0.21 -6.81
C VAL A 100 12.38 -1.55 -6.09
N LYS A 101 12.18 -2.65 -6.83
CA LYS A 101 12.21 -4.04 -6.39
C LYS A 101 13.40 -4.26 -5.43
N PRO A 102 13.14 -4.69 -4.18
CA PRO A 102 14.22 -5.04 -3.25
C PRO A 102 14.94 -6.31 -3.70
N LYS A 103 16.10 -6.57 -3.09
CA LYS A 103 16.69 -7.92 -3.12
C LYS A 103 15.79 -8.88 -2.33
N ASP A 104 15.81 -10.16 -2.68
CA ASP A 104 14.91 -11.15 -2.06
C ASP A 104 15.09 -11.24 -0.53
N ASN A 105 16.34 -11.13 -0.05
CA ASN A 105 16.64 -11.11 1.39
C ASN A 105 16.15 -9.85 2.13
N GLN A 106 15.77 -8.79 1.40
CA GLN A 106 15.23 -7.55 1.95
C GLN A 106 13.70 -7.55 1.99
N VAL A 107 13.02 -8.50 1.36
CA VAL A 107 11.54 -8.54 1.32
C VAL A 107 10.95 -8.56 2.74
N ASN A 108 11.57 -9.30 3.67
CA ASN A 108 11.13 -9.32 5.07
C ASN A 108 11.25 -7.96 5.77
N GLN A 109 12.20 -7.12 5.38
CA GLN A 109 12.33 -5.76 5.92
C GLN A 109 11.20 -4.86 5.40
N GLU A 110 10.79 -5.04 4.15
CA GLU A 110 9.68 -4.29 3.56
C GLU A 110 8.33 -4.67 4.18
N ILE A 111 8.14 -5.94 4.52
CA ILE A 111 6.95 -6.39 5.27
C ILE A 111 6.90 -5.70 6.63
N LYS A 112 8.02 -5.69 7.37
CA LYS A 112 8.12 -5.01 8.68
C LYS A 112 7.84 -3.52 8.55
N LYS A 113 8.47 -2.85 7.58
CA LYS A 113 8.28 -1.43 7.29
C LYS A 113 6.83 -1.09 6.94
N ALA A 114 6.17 -1.91 6.12
CA ALA A 114 4.77 -1.71 5.77
C ALA A 114 3.86 -1.76 7.01
N LEU A 115 4.08 -2.73 7.90
CA LEU A 115 3.33 -2.84 9.15
C LEU A 115 3.63 -1.68 10.10
N GLU A 116 4.89 -1.28 10.23
CA GLU A 116 5.30 -0.13 11.04
C GLU A 116 4.61 1.16 10.58
N ILE A 117 4.72 1.51 9.29
CA ILE A 117 4.04 2.67 8.71
C ILE A 117 2.53 2.58 8.94
N PHE A 118 1.94 1.41 8.72
CA PHE A 118 0.52 1.19 8.90
C PHE A 118 0.08 1.49 10.33
N TRP A 119 0.67 0.84 11.33
CA TRP A 119 0.30 1.02 12.74
C TRP A 119 0.63 2.43 13.25
N GLU A 120 1.74 3.02 12.79
CA GLU A 120 2.11 4.42 13.09
C GLU A 120 1.01 5.39 12.61
N GLY A 121 0.42 5.14 11.44
CA GLY A 121 -0.54 6.04 10.81
C GLY A 121 -2.02 5.79 11.09
N ILE A 122 -2.42 4.58 11.51
CA ILE A 122 -3.80 4.32 11.94
C ILE A 122 -4.02 4.60 13.44
N GLY A 123 -2.95 4.78 14.21
CA GLY A 123 -2.97 4.94 15.66
C GLY A 123 -3.30 3.63 16.39
N ASP A 124 -3.12 3.61 17.71
CA ASP A 124 -3.62 2.52 18.56
C ASP A 124 -5.14 2.47 18.45
N VAL A 125 -5.64 1.60 17.57
CA VAL A 125 -7.05 1.21 17.56
C VAL A 125 -7.25 0.28 18.75
N SER A 126 -7.33 0.88 19.93
CA SER A 126 -7.83 0.28 21.17
C SER A 126 -9.30 -0.11 21.00
#